data_AF-A0A843DZ32-F1
#
_entry.id   AF-A0A843DZ32-F1
#
_cell.length_a   1.000
_cell.length_b   1.000
_cell.length_c   1.000
_cell.angle_alpha   90.00
_cell.angle_beta   90.00
_cell.angle_gamma   90.00
#
_symmetry.space_group_name_H-M   'P 1'
#
loop_
_entity.id
_entity.type
_entity.pdbx_description
1 polymer ?
#
loop_
_entity_poly.entity_id
_entity_poly.type
_entity_poly.pdbx_seq_one_letter_code
_entity_poly.pdbx_strand_id
1 'polypeptide(L)'
;MTDESNDSINNAVDVWMTRENLNTEGAVVEDYGHYIRRKWLFIGICVVAAFLAAGYSLKVGAYDIGYVDTYRTIWEHLTGNIRIDSNDDYVIWDLKLPRTITAILAGMGLAAAGAVMQSILRNPLADPYTTGISSGASFGATIALGLGLTIGTAGYAVIANAFIFALIPMAVIMLVSKMRSASPGTMIMAGIAVMYVFNAMTTMIKLFVDPDKLSAIFEWSVGTLEGTSWNNVFIMLSVVIAGVILLQLISRKLNVISTGDESSRSIGVDAEKLRMISLLIVSLVA
;
A
#
# COMPACT_ATOMS: atom_id res chain seq x y z
N MET A 1 -6.46 -42.17 -49.02
CA MET A 1 -5.62 -41.64 -47.92
C MET A 1 -6.28 -40.49 -47.14
N THR A 2 -7.48 -40.04 -47.52
CA THR A 2 -8.19 -38.91 -46.88
C THR A 2 -9.31 -39.33 -45.90
N ASP A 3 -9.80 -40.57 -45.96
CA ASP A 3 -10.91 -41.04 -45.11
C ASP A 3 -10.47 -41.42 -43.69
N GLU A 4 -9.40 -42.21 -43.53
CA GLU A 4 -8.87 -42.59 -42.20
C GLU A 4 -8.43 -41.38 -41.36
N SER A 5 -7.96 -40.32 -42.04
CA SER A 5 -7.62 -39.04 -41.42
C SER A 5 -8.84 -38.35 -40.81
N ASN A 6 -9.97 -38.34 -41.54
CA ASN A 6 -11.20 -37.69 -41.07
C ASN A 6 -11.85 -38.49 -39.94
N ASP A 7 -11.81 -39.82 -39.98
CA ASP A 7 -12.34 -40.67 -38.91
C ASP A 7 -11.55 -40.51 -37.61
N SER A 8 -10.22 -40.35 -37.68
CA SER A 8 -9.42 -40.09 -36.48
C SER A 8 -9.73 -38.74 -35.83
N ILE A 9 -10.00 -37.71 -36.64
CA ILE A 9 -10.36 -36.36 -36.16
C ILE A 9 -11.76 -36.38 -35.56
N ASN A 10 -12.73 -36.99 -36.23
CA ASN A 10 -14.11 -37.07 -35.74
C ASN A 10 -14.19 -37.88 -34.43
N ASN A 11 -13.44 -38.98 -34.33
CA ASN A 11 -13.38 -39.77 -33.10
C ASN A 11 -12.67 -39.02 -31.95
N ALA A 12 -11.62 -38.24 -32.26
CA ALA A 12 -11.00 -37.36 -31.26
C ALA A 12 -11.95 -36.26 -30.78
N VAL A 13 -12.76 -35.68 -31.67
CA VAL A 13 -13.79 -34.68 -31.35
C VAL A 13 -14.92 -35.30 -30.51
N ASP A 14 -15.38 -36.49 -30.85
CA ASP A 14 -16.43 -37.20 -30.10
C ASP A 14 -15.96 -37.62 -28.70
N VAL A 15 -14.70 -38.09 -28.58
CA VAL A 15 -14.06 -38.37 -27.29
C VAL A 15 -13.93 -37.10 -26.47
N TRP A 16 -13.58 -35.96 -27.09
CA TRP A 16 -13.48 -34.68 -26.41
C TRP A 16 -14.85 -34.14 -25.96
N MET A 17 -15.90 -34.32 -26.78
CA MET A 17 -17.29 -33.94 -26.49
C MET A 17 -18.06 -34.96 -25.64
N THR A 18 -17.40 -36.00 -25.12
CA THR A 18 -18.06 -36.93 -24.17
C THR A 18 -18.59 -36.17 -22.95
N ARG A 19 -19.75 -36.62 -22.45
CA ARG A 19 -20.45 -36.00 -21.30
C ARG A 19 -19.59 -35.83 -20.05
N GLU A 20 -18.52 -36.62 -19.90
CA GLU A 20 -17.57 -36.53 -18.78
C GLU A 20 -16.69 -35.27 -18.85
N ASN A 21 -16.19 -34.90 -20.04
CA ASN A 21 -15.44 -33.66 -20.26
C ASN A 21 -16.35 -32.42 -20.17
N LEU A 22 -17.57 -32.50 -20.70
CA LEU A 22 -18.55 -31.40 -20.59
C LEU A 22 -18.99 -31.15 -19.13
N ASN A 23 -19.12 -32.21 -18.34
CA ASN A 23 -19.44 -32.10 -16.91
C ASN A 23 -18.25 -31.55 -16.09
N THR A 24 -17.01 -31.91 -16.44
CA THR A 24 -15.81 -31.37 -15.78
C THR A 24 -15.58 -29.90 -16.17
N GLU A 25 -15.76 -29.51 -17.42
CA GLU A 25 -15.74 -28.10 -17.84
C GLU A 25 -16.85 -27.29 -17.17
N GLY A 26 -18.08 -27.83 -17.12
CA GLY A 26 -19.21 -27.21 -16.40
C GLY A 26 -18.92 -27.01 -14.91
N ALA A 27 -18.35 -28.03 -14.24
CA ALA A 27 -17.96 -27.94 -12.84
C ALA A 27 -16.84 -26.92 -12.60
N VAL A 28 -15.84 -26.84 -13.49
CA VAL A 28 -14.75 -25.84 -13.39
C VAL A 28 -15.29 -24.42 -13.58
N VAL A 29 -16.22 -24.20 -14.50
CA VAL A 29 -16.87 -22.89 -14.71
C VAL A 29 -17.73 -22.50 -13.51
N GLU A 30 -18.46 -23.45 -12.93
CA GLU A 30 -19.28 -23.24 -11.73
C GLU A 30 -18.44 -22.91 -10.48
N ASP A 31 -17.34 -23.65 -10.27
CA ASP A 31 -16.36 -23.37 -9.21
C ASP A 31 -15.70 -22.00 -9.38
N TYR A 32 -15.34 -21.62 -10.61
CA TYR A 32 -14.80 -20.30 -10.91
C TYR A 32 -15.82 -19.18 -10.63
N GLY A 33 -17.09 -19.40 -10.99
CA GLY A 33 -18.19 -18.50 -10.66
C GLY A 33 -18.40 -18.33 -9.15
N HIS A 34 -18.35 -19.42 -8.39
CA HIS A 34 -18.42 -19.39 -6.93
C HIS A 34 -17.25 -18.66 -6.29
N TYR A 35 -16.03 -18.87 -6.80
CA TYR A 35 -14.83 -18.14 -6.37
C TYR A 35 -14.97 -16.63 -6.60
N ILE A 36 -15.38 -16.22 -7.80
CA ILE A 36 -15.60 -14.81 -8.15
C ILE A 36 -16.68 -14.18 -7.26
N ARG A 37 -17.80 -14.88 -7.05
CA ARG A 37 -18.89 -14.38 -6.20
C ARG A 37 -18.44 -14.19 -4.76
N ARG A 38 -17.72 -15.15 -4.17
CA ARG A 38 -17.16 -15.05 -2.81
C ARG A 38 -16.18 -13.87 -2.70
N LYS A 39 -15.33 -13.69 -3.72
CA LYS A 39 -14.39 -12.57 -3.79
C LYS A 39 -15.12 -11.21 -3.79
N TRP A 40 -16.12 -11.03 -4.64
CA TRP A 40 -16.89 -9.77 -4.69
C TRP A 40 -17.70 -9.53 -3.42
N LEU A 41 -18.30 -10.57 -2.84
CA LEU A 41 -18.99 -10.47 -1.56
C LEU A 41 -18.03 -10.03 -0.44
N PHE A 42 -16.85 -10.63 -0.35
CA PHE A 42 -15.83 -10.24 0.64
C PHE A 42 -15.40 -8.78 0.46
N ILE A 43 -15.09 -8.36 -0.77
CA ILE A 43 -14.75 -6.95 -1.08
C ILE A 43 -15.89 -6.02 -0.68
N GLY A 44 -17.14 -6.37 -1.02
CA GLY A 44 -18.32 -5.59 -0.66
C GLY A 44 -18.48 -5.43 0.85
N ILE A 45 -18.29 -6.52 1.61
CA ILE A 45 -18.33 -6.49 3.08
C ILE A 45 -17.24 -5.57 3.64
N CYS A 46 -16.00 -5.65 3.13
CA CYS A 46 -14.90 -4.79 3.56
C CYS A 46 -15.18 -3.31 3.28
N VAL A 47 -15.73 -2.99 2.11
CA VAL A 47 -16.10 -1.62 1.74
C VAL A 47 -17.19 -1.10 2.69
N VAL A 48 -18.25 -1.87 2.92
CA VAL A 48 -19.32 -1.48 3.86
C VAL A 48 -18.76 -1.29 5.27
N ALA A 49 -17.91 -2.19 5.74
CA ALA A 49 -17.27 -2.07 7.05
C ALA A 49 -16.40 -0.80 7.16
N ALA A 50 -15.66 -0.45 6.10
CA ALA A 50 -14.86 0.78 6.06
C ALA A 50 -15.74 2.04 6.11
N PHE A 51 -16.86 2.06 5.38
CA PHE A 51 -17.84 3.17 5.44
C PHE A 51 -18.46 3.33 6.83
N LEU A 52 -18.84 2.22 7.48
CA LEU A 52 -19.39 2.24 8.83
C LEU A 52 -18.34 2.72 9.86
N ALA A 53 -17.09 2.26 9.73
CA ALA A 53 -15.99 2.71 10.58
C ALA A 53 -15.69 4.20 10.39
N ALA A 54 -15.73 4.71 9.15
CA ALA A 54 -15.57 6.13 8.86
C ALA A 54 -16.68 6.96 9.51
N GLY A 55 -17.95 6.55 9.37
CA GLY A 55 -19.08 7.21 10.03
C GLY A 55 -18.97 7.20 11.56
N TYR A 56 -18.51 6.09 12.14
CA TYR A 56 -18.25 5.99 13.57
C TYR A 56 -17.10 6.92 14.02
N SER A 57 -16.02 7.00 13.24
CA SER A 57 -14.87 7.87 13.50
C SER A 57 -15.25 9.35 13.55
N LEU A 58 -16.22 9.79 12.76
CA LEU A 58 -16.69 11.18 12.78
C LEU A 58 -17.48 11.51 14.05
N LYS A 59 -18.10 10.52 14.67
CA LYS A 59 -18.84 10.69 15.93
C LYS A 59 -17.89 10.75 17.12
N VAL A 60 -16.97 9.79 17.23
CA VAL A 60 -16.06 9.67 18.37
C VAL A 60 -15.15 10.89 18.48
N GLY A 61 -15.17 11.58 19.62
CA GLY A 61 -14.33 12.73 19.91
C GLY A 61 -14.75 13.47 21.17
N ALA A 62 -14.06 14.56 21.49
CA ALA A 62 -14.34 15.39 22.66
C ALA A 62 -15.67 16.17 22.55
N TYR A 63 -16.18 16.34 21.33
CA TYR A 63 -17.43 17.04 21.04
C TYR A 63 -18.54 16.03 20.69
N ASP A 64 -19.63 16.04 21.44
CA ASP A 64 -20.81 15.22 21.21
C ASP A 64 -21.68 15.88 20.14
N ILE A 65 -21.54 15.41 18.89
CA ILE A 65 -22.28 15.91 17.74
C ILE A 65 -23.20 14.80 17.24
N GLY A 66 -24.47 15.14 16.98
CA GLY A 66 -25.45 14.19 16.45
C GLY A 66 -25.08 13.66 15.07
N TYR A 67 -25.42 12.40 14.78
CA TYR A 67 -25.20 11.79 13.45
C TYR A 67 -25.88 12.60 12.34
N VAL A 68 -27.12 13.05 12.59
CA VAL A 68 -27.91 13.80 11.61
C VAL A 68 -27.21 15.12 11.25
N ASP A 69 -26.68 15.83 12.25
CA ASP A 69 -26.00 17.10 12.04
C ASP A 69 -24.66 16.90 11.32
N THR A 70 -23.92 15.85 11.68
CA THR A 70 -22.67 15.48 10.98
C THR A 70 -22.90 15.22 9.49
N TYR A 71 -23.85 14.35 9.13
CA TYR A 71 -24.13 14.05 7.72
C TYR A 71 -24.76 15.24 6.98
N ARG A 72 -25.54 16.07 7.68
CA ARG A 72 -26.08 17.31 7.12
C ARG A 72 -24.96 18.28 6.78
N THR A 73 -24.02 18.54 7.70
CA THR A 73 -22.88 19.43 7.46
C THR A 73 -22.05 18.99 6.25
N ILE A 74 -21.79 17.68 6.13
CA ILE A 74 -21.07 17.12 4.97
C ILE A 74 -21.86 17.35 3.67
N TRP A 75 -23.18 17.14 3.71
CA TRP A 75 -24.05 17.35 2.55
C TRP A 75 -24.15 18.83 2.15
N GLU A 76 -24.22 19.74 3.11
CA GLU A 76 -24.25 21.19 2.89
C GLU A 76 -22.96 21.68 2.23
N HIS A 77 -21.80 21.21 2.69
CA HIS A 77 -20.51 21.48 2.06
C HIS A 77 -20.41 20.90 0.64
N LEU A 78 -20.93 19.69 0.41
CA LEU A 78 -20.90 19.06 -0.92
C LEU A 78 -21.84 19.75 -1.92
N THR A 79 -22.97 20.28 -1.45
CA THR A 79 -23.97 20.99 -2.28
C THR A 79 -23.71 22.50 -2.37
N GLY A 80 -22.70 23.02 -1.67
CA GLY A 80 -22.35 24.44 -1.66
C GLY A 80 -23.34 25.34 -0.92
N ASN A 81 -24.24 24.76 -0.12
CA ASN A 81 -25.29 25.48 0.62
C ASN A 81 -24.92 25.57 2.11
N ILE A 82 -23.77 26.19 2.41
CA ILE A 82 -23.26 26.35 3.77
C ILE A 82 -24.15 27.36 4.49
N ARG A 83 -24.99 26.89 5.42
CA ARG A 83 -26.01 27.75 6.07
C ARG A 83 -25.50 28.45 7.32
N ILE A 84 -24.59 27.84 8.09
CA ILE A 84 -24.11 28.36 9.37
C ILE A 84 -22.66 27.90 9.62
N ASP A 85 -21.72 28.86 9.66
CA ASP A 85 -20.32 28.67 10.08
C ASP A 85 -20.28 28.58 11.62
N SER A 86 -20.57 27.38 12.14
CA SER A 86 -20.64 27.08 13.57
C SER A 86 -19.38 26.35 14.03
N ASN A 87 -19.10 26.34 15.34
CA ASN A 87 -17.99 25.53 15.87
C ASN A 87 -18.10 24.05 15.48
N ASP A 88 -19.31 23.52 15.35
CA ASP A 88 -19.54 22.14 14.93
C ASP A 88 -19.13 21.90 13.47
N ASP A 89 -19.32 22.91 12.61
CA ASP A 89 -18.92 22.88 11.21
C ASP A 89 -17.40 22.72 11.06
N TYR A 90 -16.63 23.61 11.71
CA TYR A 90 -15.17 23.53 11.74
C TYR A 90 -14.66 22.19 12.30
N VAL A 91 -15.27 21.70 13.39
CA VAL A 91 -14.89 20.42 14.00
C VAL A 91 -15.15 19.26 13.04
N ILE A 92 -16.29 19.23 12.34
CA ILE A 92 -16.62 18.14 11.40
C ILE A 92 -15.77 18.24 10.13
N TRP A 93 -15.76 19.40 9.49
CA TRP A 93 -15.22 19.59 8.14
C TRP A 93 -13.71 19.77 8.11
N ASP A 94 -13.13 20.54 9.03
CA ASP A 94 -11.69 20.86 8.99
C ASP A 94 -10.84 19.98 9.92
N LEU A 95 -11.43 19.40 10.96
CA LEU A 95 -10.70 18.53 11.90
C LEU A 95 -10.97 17.04 11.66
N LYS A 96 -12.24 16.61 11.76
CA LYS A 96 -12.56 15.16 11.75
C LYS A 96 -12.50 14.54 10.36
N LEU A 97 -13.10 15.20 9.35
CA LEU A 97 -13.13 14.66 7.98
C LEU A 97 -11.73 14.45 7.38
N PRO A 98 -10.81 15.44 7.41
CA PRO A 98 -9.47 15.27 6.86
C PRO A 98 -8.71 14.15 7.56
N ARG A 99 -8.86 14.04 8.89
CA ARG A 99 -8.26 12.97 9.69
C ARG A 99 -8.79 11.59 9.28
N THR A 100 -10.10 11.43 9.14
CA THR A 100 -10.72 10.14 8.74
C THR A 100 -10.32 9.75 7.33
N ILE A 101 -10.30 10.69 6.38
CA ILE A 101 -9.86 10.42 5.00
C ILE A 101 -8.38 10.05 4.96
N THR A 102 -7.53 10.78 5.69
CA THR A 102 -6.09 10.46 5.80
C THR A 102 -5.90 9.06 6.38
N ALA A 103 -6.67 8.64 7.39
CA ALA A 103 -6.61 7.30 7.96
C ALA A 103 -6.92 6.21 6.91
N ILE A 104 -7.95 6.43 6.10
CA ILE A 104 -8.34 5.51 5.00
C ILE A 104 -7.22 5.44 3.96
N LEU A 105 -6.68 6.59 3.55
CA LEU A 105 -5.61 6.66 2.55
C LEU A 105 -4.31 6.02 3.05
N ALA A 106 -3.92 6.26 4.30
CA ALA A 106 -2.78 5.60 4.93
C ALA A 106 -2.97 4.08 4.94
N GLY A 107 -4.15 3.60 5.37
CA GLY A 107 -4.48 2.18 5.36
C GLY A 107 -4.44 1.56 3.96
N MET A 108 -4.98 2.26 2.95
CA MET A 108 -4.92 1.82 1.55
C MET A 108 -3.47 1.70 1.04
N GLY A 109 -2.65 2.71 1.32
CA GLY A 109 -1.24 2.73 0.91
C GLY A 109 -0.44 1.59 1.55
N LEU A 110 -0.55 1.45 2.87
CA LEU A 110 0.13 0.39 3.62
C LEU A 110 -0.33 -1.03 3.20
N ALA A 111 -1.63 -1.22 2.98
CA ALA A 111 -2.16 -2.51 2.52
C ALA A 111 -1.66 -2.88 1.12
N ALA A 112 -1.65 -1.91 0.19
CA ALA A 112 -1.13 -2.12 -1.16
C ALA A 112 0.38 -2.40 -1.14
N ALA A 113 1.14 -1.65 -0.34
CA ALA A 113 2.57 -1.86 -0.17
C ALA A 113 2.89 -3.25 0.38
N GLY A 114 2.19 -3.67 1.44
CA GLY A 114 2.35 -5.02 2.01
C GLY A 114 2.08 -6.12 0.99
N ALA A 115 0.96 -6.05 0.26
CA ALA A 115 0.60 -7.05 -0.76
C ALA A 115 1.66 -7.16 -1.87
N VAL A 116 2.20 -6.03 -2.32
CA VAL A 116 3.24 -5.97 -3.35
C VAL A 116 4.57 -6.51 -2.83
N MET A 117 4.97 -6.14 -1.61
CA MET A 117 6.20 -6.65 -1.00
C MET A 117 6.16 -8.17 -0.83
N GLN A 118 5.05 -8.70 -0.30
CA GLN A 118 4.88 -10.14 -0.14
C GLN A 118 4.96 -10.89 -1.48
N SER A 119 4.43 -10.30 -2.55
CA SER A 119 4.49 -10.88 -3.90
C SER A 119 5.92 -10.91 -4.47
N ILE A 120 6.66 -9.82 -4.33
CA ILE A 120 7.98 -9.63 -4.96
C ILE A 120 9.09 -10.33 -4.19
N LEU A 121 8.99 -10.32 -2.86
CA LEU A 121 9.91 -11.00 -1.95
C LEU A 121 9.49 -12.45 -1.70
N ARG A 122 8.34 -12.88 -2.24
CA ARG A 122 7.82 -14.25 -2.10
C ARG A 122 7.86 -14.72 -0.65
N ASN A 123 7.54 -13.81 0.27
CA ASN A 123 7.61 -14.04 1.70
C ASN A 123 6.38 -13.40 2.35
N PRO A 124 5.51 -14.18 3.01
CA PRO A 124 4.31 -13.67 3.66
C PRO A 124 4.60 -12.71 4.82
N LEU A 125 5.83 -12.73 5.37
CA LEU A 125 6.27 -11.82 6.43
C LEU A 125 6.89 -10.52 5.90
N ALA A 126 6.99 -10.36 4.57
CA ALA A 126 7.56 -9.14 4.00
C ALA A 126 6.60 -7.96 4.11
N ASP A 127 7.12 -6.84 4.57
CA ASP A 127 6.39 -5.58 4.73
C ASP A 127 7.37 -4.38 4.71
N PRO A 128 6.86 -3.14 4.57
CA PRO A 128 7.71 -1.94 4.48
C PRO A 128 8.65 -1.73 5.68
N TYR A 129 8.25 -2.18 6.87
CA TYR A 129 9.07 -2.08 8.07
C TYR A 129 10.22 -3.09 8.04
N THR A 130 9.97 -4.35 7.65
CA THR A 130 11.03 -5.39 7.59
C THR A 130 12.06 -5.16 6.50
N THR A 131 11.69 -4.46 5.41
CA THR A 131 12.63 -4.11 4.33
C THR A 131 13.51 -2.89 4.65
N GLY A 132 13.27 -2.23 5.77
CA GLY A 132 14.03 -1.07 6.23
C GLY A 132 13.58 0.26 5.63
N ILE A 133 12.62 0.28 4.70
CA ILE A 133 12.08 1.51 4.06
C ILE A 133 11.55 2.46 5.13
N SER A 134 10.72 1.96 6.05
CA SER A 134 10.17 2.76 7.15
C SER A 134 11.25 3.23 8.13
N SER A 135 12.29 2.42 8.41
CA SER A 135 13.43 2.86 9.24
C SER A 135 14.27 3.94 8.56
N GLY A 136 14.42 3.88 7.23
CA GLY A 136 15.05 4.94 6.45
C GLY A 136 14.26 6.25 6.53
N ALA A 137 12.93 6.18 6.36
CA ALA A 137 12.04 7.33 6.52
C ALA A 137 12.16 7.95 7.92
N SER A 138 12.11 7.13 8.97
CA SER A 138 12.26 7.57 10.36
C SER A 138 13.63 8.20 10.64
N PHE A 139 14.70 7.65 10.07
CA PHE A 139 16.03 8.23 10.22
C PHE A 139 16.17 9.57 9.49
N GLY A 140 15.66 9.68 8.26
CA GLY A 140 15.63 10.94 7.51
C GLY A 140 14.84 12.03 8.25
N ALA A 141 13.67 11.69 8.78
CA ALA A 141 12.90 12.61 9.62
C ALA A 141 13.65 12.99 10.91
N THR A 142 14.36 12.04 11.53
CA THR A 142 15.18 12.30 12.72
C THR A 142 16.32 13.28 12.42
N ILE A 143 16.95 13.17 11.25
CA ILE A 143 17.97 14.14 10.81
C ILE A 143 17.34 15.54 10.65
N ALA A 144 16.18 15.63 10.02
CA ALA A 144 15.49 16.90 9.80
C ALA A 144 15.07 17.56 11.12
N LEU A 145 14.44 16.80 12.02
CA LEU A 145 13.89 17.30 13.30
C LEU A 145 14.97 17.50 14.37
N GLY A 146 15.92 16.58 14.47
CA GLY A 146 16.97 16.61 15.49
C GLY A 146 18.10 17.56 15.14
N LEU A 147 18.67 17.40 13.95
CA LEU A 147 19.86 18.13 13.51
C LEU A 147 19.52 19.41 12.72
N GLY A 148 18.27 19.60 12.29
CA GLY A 148 17.86 20.74 11.48
C GLY A 148 18.34 20.66 10.01
N LEU A 149 18.91 19.53 9.60
CA LEU A 149 19.40 19.34 8.23
C LEU A 149 18.21 19.00 7.32
N THR A 150 17.80 19.98 6.52
CA THR A 150 16.57 19.90 5.73
C THR A 150 16.85 19.88 4.23
N ILE A 151 16.13 19.03 3.50
CA ILE A 151 16.11 19.01 2.04
C ILE A 151 14.78 19.61 1.58
N GLY A 152 14.82 20.70 0.82
CA GLY A 152 13.62 21.37 0.29
C GLY A 152 13.12 22.55 1.13
N THR A 153 11.89 22.97 0.86
CA THR A 153 11.26 24.15 1.50
C THR A 153 10.67 23.83 2.88
N ALA A 154 10.61 24.84 3.76
CA ALA A 154 10.27 24.69 5.18
C ALA A 154 9.02 23.83 5.48
N GLY A 155 7.96 23.88 4.67
CA GLY A 155 6.71 23.13 4.92
C GLY A 155 6.77 21.62 4.62
N TYR A 156 7.66 21.16 3.75
CA TYR A 156 7.73 19.75 3.30
C TYR A 156 9.10 19.11 3.53
N ALA A 157 9.99 19.82 4.22
CA ALA A 157 11.37 19.40 4.42
C ALA A 157 11.54 18.06 5.15
N VAL A 158 10.68 17.79 6.14
CA VAL A 158 10.71 16.52 6.89
C VAL A 158 10.28 15.35 6.00
N ILE A 159 9.21 15.54 5.23
CA ILE A 159 8.69 14.54 4.28
C ILE A 159 9.72 14.24 3.19
N ALA A 160 10.36 15.27 2.65
CA ALA A 160 11.41 15.11 1.64
C ALA A 160 12.61 14.32 2.19
N ASN A 161 13.09 14.63 3.40
CA ASN A 161 14.14 13.85 4.04
C ASN A 161 13.72 12.41 4.27
N ALA A 162 12.54 12.18 4.82
CA ALA A 162 12.02 10.84 5.05
C ALA A 162 11.99 10.03 3.74
N PHE A 163 11.45 10.59 2.67
CA PHE A 163 11.40 9.95 1.36
C PHE A 163 12.79 9.62 0.81
N ILE A 164 13.73 10.57 0.82
CA ILE A 164 15.09 10.35 0.29
C ILE A 164 15.81 9.23 1.04
N PHE A 165 15.71 9.19 2.37
CA PHE A 165 16.35 8.14 3.15
C PHE A 165 15.61 6.79 3.04
N ALA A 166 14.31 6.78 2.76
CA ALA A 166 13.53 5.57 2.47
C ALA A 166 13.95 4.88 1.15
N LEU A 167 14.62 5.60 0.24
CA LEU A 167 15.17 5.03 -1.01
C LEU A 167 16.46 4.24 -0.79
N ILE A 168 17.18 4.46 0.33
CA ILE A 168 18.46 3.78 0.60
C ILE A 168 18.27 2.25 0.80
N PRO A 169 17.36 1.77 1.67
CA PRO A 169 17.08 0.34 1.82
C PRO A 169 16.62 -0.29 0.50
N MET A 170 15.77 0.42 -0.25
CA MET A 170 15.36 -0.01 -1.60
C MET A 170 16.58 -0.21 -2.50
N ALA A 171 17.48 0.77 -2.57
CA ALA A 171 18.69 0.68 -3.40
C ALA A 171 19.58 -0.50 -2.97
N VAL A 172 19.73 -0.73 -1.66
CA VAL A 172 20.48 -1.87 -1.12
C VAL A 172 19.83 -3.20 -1.52
N ILE A 173 18.51 -3.35 -1.36
CA ILE A 173 17.77 -4.56 -1.77
C ILE A 173 17.94 -4.79 -3.28
N MET A 174 17.87 -3.73 -4.08
CA MET A 174 18.08 -3.82 -5.52
C MET A 174 19.51 -4.27 -5.88
N LEU A 175 20.54 -3.71 -5.23
CA LEU A 175 21.93 -4.12 -5.44
C LEU A 175 22.15 -5.60 -5.07
N VAL A 176 21.60 -6.03 -3.93
CA VAL A 176 21.67 -7.42 -3.50
C VAL A 176 20.92 -8.34 -4.47
N SER A 177 19.77 -7.92 -4.99
CA SER A 177 18.98 -8.71 -5.94
C SER A 177 19.70 -9.01 -7.26
N LYS A 178 20.69 -8.20 -7.64
CA LYS A 178 21.53 -8.41 -8.84
C LYS A 178 22.64 -9.42 -8.62
N MET A 179 22.94 -9.80 -7.38
CA MET A 179 23.99 -10.76 -7.08
C MET A 179 23.58 -12.16 -7.58
N ARG A 180 24.52 -12.86 -8.23
CA ARG A 180 24.30 -14.21 -8.78
C ARG A 180 23.98 -15.15 -7.61
N SER A 181 22.70 -15.56 -7.50
CA SER A 181 22.13 -16.40 -6.42
C SER A 181 21.54 -15.65 -5.20
N ALA A 182 21.16 -14.38 -5.34
CA ALA A 182 20.42 -13.70 -4.29
C ALA A 182 19.05 -14.35 -4.06
N SER A 183 18.93 -15.10 -2.97
CA SER A 183 17.64 -15.66 -2.55
C SER A 183 16.73 -14.55 -1.99
N PRO A 184 15.41 -14.73 -2.00
CA PRO A 184 14.51 -13.80 -1.32
C PRO A 184 14.82 -13.62 0.16
N GLY A 185 15.31 -14.66 0.84
CA GLY A 185 15.81 -14.56 2.21
C GLY A 185 17.01 -13.62 2.34
N THR A 186 17.96 -13.67 1.39
CA THR A 186 19.13 -12.78 1.36
C THR A 186 18.71 -11.32 1.19
N MET A 187 17.73 -11.04 0.33
CA MET A 187 17.19 -9.69 0.12
C MET A 187 16.55 -9.14 1.40
N ILE A 188 15.82 -9.98 2.13
CA ILE A 188 15.19 -9.61 3.42
C ILE A 188 16.25 -9.35 4.48
N MET A 189 17.27 -10.22 4.61
CA MET A 189 18.37 -10.02 5.55
C MET A 189 19.14 -8.73 5.29
N ALA A 190 19.31 -8.34 4.01
CA ALA A 190 19.90 -7.06 3.65
C ALA A 190 19.03 -5.88 4.12
N GLY A 191 17.71 -5.95 3.91
CA GLY A 191 16.77 -4.94 4.42
C GLY A 191 16.82 -4.82 5.95
N ILE A 192 16.80 -5.94 6.66
CA ILE A 192 16.92 -6.00 8.13
C ILE A 192 18.25 -5.40 8.61
N ALA A 193 19.36 -5.66 7.91
CA ALA A 193 20.65 -5.08 8.27
C ALA A 193 20.63 -3.54 8.17
N VAL A 194 20.08 -3.01 7.07
CA VAL A 194 19.92 -1.55 6.88
C VAL A 194 18.98 -0.95 7.94
N MET A 195 17.87 -1.64 8.23
CA MET A 195 16.92 -1.26 9.29
C MET A 195 17.64 -1.07 10.64
N TYR A 196 18.46 -2.04 11.08
CA TYR A 196 19.21 -1.92 12.33
C TYR A 196 20.22 -0.78 12.33
N VAL A 197 20.90 -0.55 11.21
CA VAL A 197 21.83 0.59 11.06
C VAL A 197 21.08 1.91 11.24
N PHE A 198 19.94 2.10 10.57
CA PHE A 198 19.13 3.30 10.72
C PHE A 198 18.54 3.47 12.12
N ASN A 199 18.09 2.38 12.75
CA ASN A 199 17.60 2.44 14.13
C ASN A 199 18.71 2.81 15.11
N ALA A 200 19.92 2.29 14.93
CA ALA A 200 21.09 2.64 15.75
C ALA A 200 21.45 4.12 15.59
N MET A 201 21.52 4.63 14.35
CA MET A 201 21.82 6.05 14.10
C MET A 201 20.71 6.98 14.61
N THR A 202 19.44 6.59 14.45
CA THR A 202 18.29 7.31 15.02
C THR A 202 18.40 7.40 16.54
N THR A 203 18.72 6.28 17.19
CA THR A 203 18.91 6.21 18.66
C THR A 203 20.09 7.07 19.10
N MET A 204 21.19 7.04 18.36
CA MET A 204 22.36 7.89 18.64
C MET A 204 21.98 9.37 18.60
N ILE A 205 21.25 9.84 17.58
CA ILE A 205 20.81 11.25 17.50
C ILE A 205 19.90 11.59 18.68
N LYS A 206 18.96 10.72 19.05
CA LYS A 206 18.04 10.93 20.18
C LYS A 206 18.77 11.20 21.52
N LEU A 207 19.99 10.72 21.69
CA LEU A 207 20.80 10.95 22.90
C LEU A 207 21.40 12.35 22.99
N PHE A 208 21.51 13.08 21.87
CA PHE A 208 22.20 14.37 21.79
C PHE A 208 21.27 15.55 21.46
N VAL A 209 19.96 15.34 21.40
CA VAL A 209 18.98 16.38 21.08
C VAL A 209 18.24 16.87 22.33
N ASP A 210 17.78 18.11 22.29
CA ASP A 210 16.98 18.72 23.35
C ASP A 210 15.62 17.99 23.53
N PRO A 211 15.00 18.04 24.72
CA PRO A 211 13.74 17.36 25.02
C PRO A 211 12.60 17.67 24.03
N ASP A 212 12.49 18.91 23.56
CA ASP A 212 11.44 19.31 22.61
C ASP A 212 11.59 18.62 21.25
N LYS A 213 12.83 18.54 20.74
CA LYS A 213 13.15 17.82 19.51
C LYS A 213 12.97 16.32 19.68
N LEU A 214 13.33 15.79 20.85
CA LEU A 214 13.13 14.38 21.17
C LEU A 214 11.63 14.01 21.14
N SER A 215 10.75 14.87 21.67
CA SER A 215 9.29 14.68 21.60
C SER A 215 8.82 14.65 20.15
N ALA A 216 9.24 15.63 19.33
CA ALA A 216 8.88 15.68 17.91
C ALA A 216 9.35 14.43 17.13
N ILE A 217 10.56 13.93 17.41
CA ILE A 217 11.08 12.69 16.80
C ILE A 217 10.25 11.49 17.27
N PHE A 218 9.85 11.44 18.53
CA PHE A 218 9.03 10.35 19.08
C PHE A 218 7.63 10.33 18.46
N GLU A 219 6.96 11.49 18.39
CA GLU A 219 5.66 11.66 17.72
C GLU A 219 5.71 11.22 16.26
N TRP A 220 6.75 11.61 15.53
CA TRP A 220 6.94 11.17 14.15
C TRP A 220 7.19 9.65 14.03
N SER A 221 7.96 9.06 14.97
CA SER A 221 8.29 7.64 14.96
C SER A 221 7.07 6.74 15.22
N VAL A 222 6.16 7.17 16.10
CA VAL A 222 4.92 6.44 16.42
C VAL A 222 3.86 6.66 15.34
N GLY A 223 3.87 7.83 14.70
CA GLY A 223 2.89 8.25 13.72
C GLY A 223 1.66 8.88 14.39
N THR A 224 1.14 9.93 13.77
CA THR A 224 -0.07 10.62 14.20
C THR A 224 -0.92 11.04 13.01
N LEU A 225 -2.23 11.13 13.23
CA LEU A 225 -3.18 11.69 12.28
C LEU A 225 -3.68 13.08 12.75
N GLU A 226 -3.08 13.62 13.79
CA GLU A 226 -3.40 14.96 14.29
C GLU A 226 -2.77 16.03 13.40
N GLY A 227 -3.43 17.18 13.29
CA GLY A 227 -2.95 18.29 12.46
C GLY A 227 -3.10 18.08 10.94
N THR A 228 -3.83 17.05 10.50
CA THR A 228 -4.12 16.84 9.07
C THR A 228 -5.10 17.89 8.55
N SER A 229 -4.72 18.60 7.50
CA SER A 229 -5.58 19.56 6.79
C SER A 229 -6.02 19.03 5.43
N TRP A 230 -7.01 19.67 4.80
CA TRP A 230 -7.45 19.35 3.44
C TRP A 230 -6.31 19.38 2.40
N ASN A 231 -5.34 20.30 2.55
CA ASN A 231 -4.16 20.33 1.67
C ASN A 231 -3.36 19.03 1.75
N ASN A 232 -3.15 18.50 2.95
CA ASN A 232 -2.45 17.23 3.15
C ASN A 232 -3.25 16.07 2.55
N VAL A 233 -4.58 16.10 2.70
CA VAL A 233 -5.48 15.09 2.12
C VAL A 233 -5.37 15.05 0.60
N PHE A 234 -5.41 16.19 -0.09
CA PHE A 234 -5.33 16.20 -1.56
C PHE A 234 -3.98 15.68 -2.07
N ILE A 235 -2.88 16.06 -1.41
CA ILE A 235 -1.55 15.55 -1.75
C ILE A 235 -1.52 14.03 -1.54
N MET A 236 -1.94 13.54 -0.37
CA MET A 236 -1.94 12.12 -0.05
C MET A 236 -2.84 11.32 -0.98
N LEU A 237 -4.05 11.83 -1.28
CA LEU A 237 -5.01 11.23 -2.21
C LEU A 237 -4.35 11.07 -3.59
N SER A 238 -3.71 12.12 -4.10
CA SER A 238 -3.08 12.06 -5.43
C SER A 238 -1.98 11.00 -5.51
N VAL A 239 -1.12 10.92 -4.49
CA VAL A 239 0.00 9.98 -4.45
C VAL A 239 -0.48 8.54 -4.24
N VAL A 240 -1.33 8.30 -3.25
CA VAL A 240 -1.83 6.96 -2.91
C VAL A 240 -2.69 6.40 -4.04
N ILE A 241 -3.63 7.17 -4.58
CA ILE A 241 -4.51 6.69 -5.65
C ILE A 241 -3.70 6.43 -6.93
N ALA A 242 -2.80 7.34 -7.32
CA ALA A 242 -1.94 7.09 -8.47
C ALA A 242 -1.07 5.85 -8.28
N GLY A 243 -0.44 5.69 -7.11
CA GLY A 243 0.37 4.54 -6.78
C GLY A 243 -0.41 3.23 -6.79
N VAL A 244 -1.58 3.18 -6.16
CA VAL A 244 -2.47 2.00 -6.16
C VAL A 244 -2.92 1.64 -7.58
N ILE A 245 -3.28 2.64 -8.41
CA ILE A 245 -3.64 2.40 -9.81
C ILE A 245 -2.45 1.80 -10.57
N LEU A 246 -1.24 2.36 -10.43
CA LEU A 246 -0.04 1.84 -11.08
C LEU A 246 0.27 0.40 -10.65
N LEU A 247 0.17 0.09 -9.35
CA LEU A 247 0.33 -1.26 -8.81
C LEU A 247 -0.74 -2.23 -9.34
N GLN A 248 -1.99 -1.77 -9.45
CA GLN A 248 -3.09 -2.56 -9.99
C GLN A 248 -2.89 -2.88 -11.47
N LEU A 249 -2.35 -1.96 -12.26
CA LEU A 249 -2.02 -2.19 -13.68
C LEU A 249 -0.93 -3.26 -13.86
N ILE A 250 0.01 -3.38 -12.92
CA ILE A 250 1.08 -4.39 -12.96
C ILE A 250 0.75 -5.67 -12.17
N SER A 251 -0.42 -5.75 -11.54
CA SER A 251 -0.83 -6.89 -10.68
C SER A 251 -0.69 -8.27 -11.33
N ARG A 252 -1.01 -8.40 -12.62
CA ARG A 252 -0.83 -9.67 -13.35
C ARG A 252 0.63 -10.10 -13.41
N LYS A 253 1.55 -9.16 -13.60
CA LYS A 253 3.00 -9.44 -13.62
C LYS A 253 3.51 -9.78 -12.22
N LEU A 254 2.95 -9.14 -11.18
CA LEU A 254 3.25 -9.48 -9.78
C LEU A 254 2.85 -10.93 -9.45
N ASN A 255 1.68 -11.38 -9.93
CA ASN A 255 1.25 -12.77 -9.77
C ASN A 255 2.25 -13.75 -10.45
N VAL A 256 2.75 -13.40 -11.64
CA VAL A 256 3.77 -14.22 -12.31
C VAL A 256 5.05 -14.29 -11.48
N ILE A 257 5.54 -13.17 -10.94
CA ILE A 257 6.73 -13.16 -10.07
C ILE A 257 6.55 -14.02 -8.82
N SER A 258 5.35 -14.06 -8.25
CA SER A 258 5.10 -14.88 -7.06
C SER A 258 5.37 -16.38 -7.29
N THR A 259 5.23 -16.87 -8.53
CA THR A 259 5.53 -18.26 -8.90
C THR A 259 7.02 -18.59 -8.91
N GLY A 260 7.88 -17.59 -9.11
CA GLY A 260 9.33 -17.69 -9.04
C GLY A 260 10.06 -17.07 -10.23
N ASP A 261 11.33 -16.71 -9.99
CA ASP A 261 12.14 -15.94 -10.93
C ASP A 261 12.44 -16.70 -12.23
N GLU A 262 12.63 -18.04 -12.16
CA GLU A 262 12.84 -18.88 -13.35
C GLU A 262 11.58 -18.98 -14.21
N SER A 263 10.43 -19.24 -13.59
CA SER A 263 9.12 -19.29 -14.28
C SER A 263 8.71 -17.92 -14.85
N SER A 264 9.13 -16.83 -14.20
CA SER A 264 8.87 -15.48 -14.70
C SER A 264 9.67 -15.18 -15.95
N ARG A 265 10.93 -15.61 -15.98
CA ARG A 265 11.83 -15.43 -17.13
C ARG A 265 11.37 -16.24 -18.35
N SER A 266 10.84 -17.45 -18.16
CA SER A 266 10.33 -18.26 -19.28
C SER A 266 9.08 -17.66 -19.95
N ILE A 267 8.28 -16.90 -19.21
CA ILE A 267 7.07 -16.20 -19.71
C ILE A 267 7.41 -14.74 -20.14
N GLY A 268 8.71 -14.37 -20.16
CA GLY A 268 9.19 -13.08 -20.67
C GLY A 268 9.04 -11.89 -19.70
N VAL A 269 8.82 -12.15 -18.41
CA VAL A 269 8.76 -11.11 -17.38
C VAL A 269 10.15 -10.85 -16.81
N ASP A 270 10.63 -9.61 -16.96
CA ASP A 270 11.87 -9.12 -16.35
C ASP A 270 11.63 -8.85 -14.85
N ALA A 271 11.97 -9.84 -14.01
CA ALA A 271 11.75 -9.79 -12.58
C ALA A 271 12.50 -8.64 -11.89
N GLU A 272 13.68 -8.29 -12.39
CA GLU A 272 14.51 -7.22 -11.83
C GLU A 272 13.86 -5.85 -12.04
N LYS A 273 13.44 -5.55 -13.27
CA LYS A 273 12.74 -4.29 -13.58
C LYS A 273 11.42 -4.18 -12.84
N LEU A 274 10.66 -5.26 -12.73
CA LEU A 274 9.38 -5.22 -12.03
C LEU A 274 9.59 -4.98 -10.52
N ARG A 275 10.59 -5.63 -9.92
CA ARG A 275 10.99 -5.40 -8.52
C ARG A 275 11.40 -3.95 -8.31
N MET A 276 12.19 -3.37 -9.21
CA MET A 276 12.61 -1.97 -9.13
C MET A 276 11.43 -1.00 -9.19
N ILE A 277 10.56 -1.12 -10.20
CA ILE A 277 9.41 -0.24 -10.39
C ILE A 277 8.46 -0.35 -9.19
N SER A 278 8.20 -1.57 -8.74
CA SER A 278 7.26 -1.80 -7.65
C SER A 278 7.80 -1.29 -6.33
N LEU A 279 9.08 -1.52 -6.01
CA LEU A 279 9.69 -0.96 -4.79
C LEU A 279 9.70 0.57 -4.82
N LEU A 280 9.91 1.19 -5.99
CA LEU A 280 9.84 2.64 -6.13
C LEU A 280 8.44 3.17 -5.82
N ILE A 281 7.41 2.54 -6.40
CA ILE A 281 6.02 2.93 -6.13
C ILE A 281 5.69 2.70 -4.65
N VAL A 282 6.15 1.58 -4.07
CA VAL A 282 5.93 1.27 -2.66
C VAL A 282 6.61 2.30 -1.75
N SER A 283 7.87 2.69 -2.00
CA SER A 283 8.56 3.74 -1.25
C SER A 283 7.90 5.12 -1.35
N LEU A 284 7.08 5.35 -2.38
CA LEU A 284 6.34 6.60 -2.55
C LEU A 284 4.97 6.56 -1.84
N VAL A 285 4.35 5.39 -1.75
CA VAL A 285 2.98 5.20 -1.23
C VAL A 285 2.96 4.85 0.26
N ALA A 286 3.97 4.13 0.74
CA ALA A 286 4.13 3.70 2.14
C ALA A 286 5.04 4.65 2.92
#